data_AF-A0A150UUV2-F1
#
_entry.id   AF-A0A150UUV2-F1
#
_cell.length_a   1.000
_cell.length_b   1.000
_cell.length_c   1.000
_cell.angle_alpha   90.00
_cell.angle_beta   90.00
_cell.angle_gamma   90.00
#
_symmetry.space_group_name_H-M   'P 1'
#
loop_
_entity.id
_entity.type
_entity.pdbx_description
1 polymer ?
#
loop_
_entity_poly.entity_id
_entity_poly.type
_entity_poly.pdbx_seq_one_letter_code
_entity_poly.pdbx_strand_id
1 'polypeptide(L)'
;MAISSGRRDGGLARLLLASGALVVGGAEAVIRGVNLGGWLVTEPWMTPTLYQSTNTTCEWDLCNALGKQDCLTALQQHWSCDVLHPRRLPADEECRAKCVSPWEGISTWTPDRIGADTCGSSDSVRIPLGYWAVNLLDYEPYVSGQYPYLLQAVEWAKQMDFTVLIDLHGIPGSQNGWEESGLVGAIAYPDNTTNEERTLSVLKNLTAEFSQPYYNGVVTNIEIVNEPIFAYQPLITLYEAGAQVIGVANNSGINTTIHDAFYNPPFWKNFDPWHTGGFSDAPAPHATVDTHQFWAFPPLNNLSAEQILERVCEFGKEIKAPNSGIPPTLVGEWSLDTGYTANSSTNTAEDVHKRTWFRKLFEAQNAAYTPNGPNESSIGWYFWAWKTEYDIDAWSYRKGVAEEYIPSNVSDKSTYIFPVQEDGCIDVSFDYTAPASVTNYGGSGGTSPTSTAPSASATAGSSSSSTKKSDAGSLSPGMLTWVAVGSIVLSSIC
;
A
#
# COMPACT_ATOMS: atom_id res chain seq x y z
N MET A 1 31.64 19.58 -40.29
CA MET A 1 32.43 18.44 -39.78
C MET A 1 31.46 17.38 -39.30
N ALA A 2 31.83 16.12 -39.51
CA ALA A 2 30.97 14.96 -39.57
C ALA A 2 30.08 14.70 -38.35
N ILE A 3 28.88 14.19 -38.65
CA ILE A 3 27.99 13.45 -37.74
C ILE A 3 28.74 12.17 -37.35
N SER A 4 29.12 12.02 -36.09
CA SER A 4 29.49 10.72 -35.51
C SER A 4 28.35 10.23 -34.63
N SER A 5 27.74 9.13 -35.05
CA SER A 5 26.83 8.30 -34.28
C SER A 5 27.55 7.75 -33.04
N GLY A 6 27.37 8.39 -31.89
CA GLY A 6 27.66 7.82 -30.58
C GLY A 6 26.39 7.23 -30.00
N ARG A 7 26.44 5.97 -29.56
CA ARG A 7 25.41 5.35 -28.71
C ARG A 7 25.07 6.32 -27.57
N ARG A 8 23.78 6.64 -27.41
CA ARG A 8 23.30 7.29 -26.19
C ARG A 8 23.28 6.23 -25.10
N ASP A 9 24.27 6.26 -24.22
CA ASP A 9 24.12 5.71 -22.87
C ASP A 9 23.09 6.60 -22.16
N GLY A 10 21.81 6.29 -22.37
CA GLY A 10 20.66 7.09 -21.95
C GLY A 10 20.20 6.81 -20.52
N GLY A 11 21.13 6.78 -19.56
CA GLY A 11 20.74 6.79 -18.15
C GLY A 11 20.29 8.20 -17.77
N LEU A 12 18.98 8.43 -17.64
CA LEU A 12 18.47 9.67 -17.04
C LEU A 12 19.02 9.76 -15.62
N ALA A 13 19.81 10.79 -15.32
CA ALA A 13 20.26 11.05 -13.96
C ALA A 13 19.04 11.37 -13.08
N ARG A 14 18.82 10.55 -12.05
CA ARG A 14 17.84 10.79 -10.99
C ARG A 14 18.53 11.63 -9.93
N LEU A 15 17.98 12.82 -9.65
CA LEU A 15 18.50 13.70 -8.62
C LEU A 15 17.34 14.00 -7.66
N LEU A 16 17.52 13.76 -6.38
CA LEU A 16 16.57 14.21 -5.35
C LEU A 16 17.05 15.58 -4.86
N LEU A 17 16.18 16.59 -4.90
CA LEU A 17 16.48 17.92 -4.36
C LEU A 17 16.37 17.90 -2.83
N ALA A 18 17.00 18.89 -2.18
CA ALA A 18 16.90 19.10 -0.73
C ALA A 18 15.44 19.26 -0.22
N SER A 19 14.47 19.48 -1.12
CA SER A 19 13.04 19.50 -0.84
C SER A 19 12.41 18.11 -0.68
N GLY A 20 13.18 17.02 -0.80
CA GLY A 20 12.66 15.63 -0.77
C GLY A 20 11.99 15.19 -2.07
N ALA A 21 11.84 16.10 -3.03
CA ALA A 21 11.20 15.82 -4.30
C ALA A 21 12.13 15.05 -5.26
N LEU A 22 11.61 13.96 -5.82
CA LEU A 22 12.28 13.18 -6.85
C LEU A 22 12.32 14.01 -8.14
N VAL A 23 13.51 14.23 -8.71
CA VAL A 23 13.64 14.89 -10.01
C VAL A 23 14.19 13.89 -11.03
N VAL A 24 13.41 13.63 -12.07
CA VAL A 24 13.81 12.82 -13.23
C VAL A 24 13.90 13.73 -14.44
N GLY A 25 15.11 13.89 -15.00
CA GLY A 25 15.30 14.71 -16.22
C GLY A 25 15.03 16.21 -16.07
N GLY A 26 15.03 16.75 -14.85
CA GLY A 26 14.85 18.19 -14.58
C GLY A 26 13.43 18.64 -14.25
N ALA A 27 12.46 17.71 -14.17
CA ALA A 27 11.11 17.95 -13.65
C ALA A 27 10.86 17.13 -12.38
N GLU A 28 10.09 17.70 -11.45
CA GLU A 28 9.60 17.02 -10.24
C GLU A 28 8.73 15.84 -10.66
N ALA A 29 9.15 14.62 -10.32
CA ALA A 29 8.53 13.38 -10.72
C ALA A 29 7.46 12.97 -9.70
N VAL A 30 6.26 12.71 -10.21
CA VAL A 30 5.13 12.26 -9.40
C VAL A 30 5.16 10.74 -9.27
N ILE A 31 5.09 10.27 -8.03
CA ILE A 31 5.04 8.83 -7.73
C ILE A 31 3.65 8.29 -8.07
N ARG A 32 3.64 7.26 -8.92
CA ARG A 32 2.43 6.50 -9.25
C ARG A 32 2.83 5.04 -9.22
N GLY A 33 2.38 4.34 -8.19
CA GLY A 33 2.88 3.01 -7.92
C GLY A 33 1.83 2.03 -7.42
N VAL A 34 2.29 0.81 -7.21
CA VAL A 34 1.51 -0.27 -6.63
C VAL A 34 2.31 -0.94 -5.51
N ASN A 35 1.60 -1.44 -4.52
CA ASN A 35 2.19 -2.28 -3.48
C ASN A 35 2.33 -3.72 -3.99
N LEU A 36 3.47 -4.34 -3.69
CA LEU A 36 3.68 -5.78 -3.85
C LEU A 36 3.26 -6.54 -2.58
N GLY A 37 2.05 -6.23 -2.09
CA GLY A 37 1.46 -6.82 -0.89
C GLY A 37 1.21 -8.33 -1.00
N GLY A 38 1.18 -9.02 0.13
CA GLY A 38 1.04 -10.48 0.20
C GLY A 38 2.23 -11.28 -0.32
N TRP A 39 3.33 -10.66 -0.78
CA TRP A 39 4.47 -11.36 -1.38
C TRP A 39 5.56 -11.76 -0.37
N LEU A 40 6.43 -10.82 0.03
CA LEU A 40 7.53 -11.10 0.98
C LEU A 40 7.07 -11.04 2.43
N VAL A 41 5.89 -10.48 2.67
CA VAL A 41 5.11 -10.61 3.89
C VAL A 41 3.76 -11.16 3.47
N THR A 42 3.36 -12.29 4.02
CA THR A 42 2.13 -12.97 3.59
C THR A 42 0.94 -12.55 4.43
N GLU A 43 -0.18 -12.25 3.76
CA GLU A 43 -1.46 -11.98 4.40
C GLU A 43 -2.48 -13.06 4.02
N PRO A 44 -3.17 -13.68 4.99
CA PRO A 44 -4.08 -14.78 4.71
C PRO A 44 -5.22 -14.43 3.75
N TRP A 45 -5.75 -13.21 3.80
CA TRP A 45 -6.84 -12.80 2.91
C TRP A 45 -6.37 -12.58 1.47
N MET A 46 -5.11 -12.16 1.27
CA MET A 46 -4.51 -12.00 -0.07
C MET A 46 -4.03 -13.32 -0.66
N THR A 47 -3.54 -14.24 0.18
CA THR A 47 -2.88 -15.50 -0.21
C THR A 47 -3.50 -16.73 0.49
N PRO A 48 -4.83 -16.89 0.46
CA PRO A 48 -5.55 -17.84 1.31
C PRO A 48 -5.14 -19.29 1.13
N THR A 49 -4.61 -19.67 -0.03
CA THR A 49 -4.14 -21.05 -0.23
C THR A 49 -2.92 -21.42 0.60
N LEU A 50 -2.06 -20.47 0.97
CA LEU A 50 -0.94 -20.73 1.89
C LEU A 50 -1.43 -21.15 3.28
N TYR A 51 -2.58 -20.61 3.68
CA TYR A 51 -3.15 -20.78 5.02
C TYR A 51 -4.21 -21.87 5.08
N GLN A 52 -4.64 -22.41 3.93
CA GLN A 52 -5.78 -23.33 3.86
C GLN A 52 -5.58 -24.60 4.70
N SER A 53 -4.37 -25.16 4.75
CA SER A 53 -4.10 -26.41 5.50
C SER A 53 -3.96 -26.21 7.00
N THR A 54 -3.61 -25.00 7.45
CA THR A 54 -3.34 -24.70 8.86
C THR A 54 -4.46 -23.90 9.52
N ASN A 55 -5.25 -23.16 8.74
CA ASN A 55 -6.26 -22.22 9.20
C ASN A 55 -5.71 -21.20 10.22
N THR A 56 -4.49 -20.74 9.97
CA THR A 56 -3.76 -19.77 10.80
C THR A 56 -3.98 -18.34 10.31
N THR A 57 -3.73 -17.37 11.17
CA THR A 57 -4.08 -15.95 10.92
C THR A 57 -2.91 -15.06 10.58
N CYS A 58 -1.67 -15.54 10.68
CA CYS A 58 -0.47 -14.76 10.31
C CYS A 58 0.72 -15.68 9.96
N GLU A 59 1.79 -15.12 9.37
CA GLU A 59 2.98 -15.88 8.96
C GLU A 59 3.67 -16.58 10.15
N TRP A 60 3.67 -15.97 11.34
CA TRP A 60 4.19 -16.60 12.57
C TRP A 60 3.46 -17.90 12.89
N ASP A 61 2.13 -17.87 12.89
CA ASP A 61 1.30 -19.03 13.19
C ASP A 61 1.37 -20.09 12.09
N LEU A 62 1.43 -19.66 10.82
CA LEU A 62 1.64 -20.54 9.68
C LEU A 62 2.91 -21.37 9.86
N CYS A 63 4.05 -20.72 10.11
CA CYS A 63 5.30 -21.44 10.28
C CYS A 63 5.37 -22.25 11.58
N ASN A 64 4.68 -21.84 12.65
CA ASN A 64 4.54 -22.67 13.84
C ASN A 64 3.76 -23.96 13.56
N ALA A 65 2.67 -23.86 12.80
CA ALA A 65 1.81 -25.00 12.49
C ALA A 65 2.47 -25.98 11.52
N LEU A 66 3.19 -25.48 10.50
CA LEU A 66 3.90 -26.32 9.53
C LEU A 66 5.24 -26.84 10.04
N GLY A 67 5.91 -26.09 10.92
CA GLY A 67 7.32 -26.28 11.24
C GLY A 67 8.25 -25.70 10.16
N LYS A 68 9.51 -25.42 10.52
CA LYS A 68 10.43 -24.63 9.70
C LYS A 68 10.64 -25.18 8.27
N GLN A 69 10.80 -26.49 8.11
CA GLN A 69 11.12 -27.06 6.80
C GLN A 69 9.94 -26.97 5.82
N ASP A 70 8.74 -27.29 6.29
CA ASP A 70 7.53 -27.25 5.46
C ASP A 70 7.09 -25.80 5.23
N CYS A 71 7.25 -24.91 6.22
CA CYS A 71 7.03 -23.48 6.02
C CYS A 71 7.98 -22.90 4.96
N LEU A 72 9.28 -23.22 5.04
CA LEU A 72 10.26 -22.78 4.04
C LEU A 72 9.90 -23.29 2.64
N THR A 73 9.46 -24.54 2.52
CA THR A 73 9.06 -25.11 1.23
C THR A 73 7.84 -24.39 0.66
N ALA A 74 6.81 -24.15 1.48
CA ALA A 74 5.61 -23.43 1.08
C ALA A 74 5.91 -21.97 0.67
N LEU A 75 6.70 -21.26 1.48
CA LEU A 75 7.02 -19.86 1.24
C LEU A 75 8.03 -19.68 0.08
N GLN A 76 8.97 -20.60 -0.14
CA GLN A 76 9.82 -20.56 -1.34
C GLN A 76 9.00 -20.72 -2.63
N GLN A 77 8.01 -21.62 -2.62
CA GLN A 77 7.09 -21.77 -3.75
C GLN A 77 6.27 -20.50 -3.95
N HIS A 78 5.83 -19.86 -2.87
CA HIS A 78 5.16 -18.57 -2.89
C HIS A 78 6.04 -17.49 -3.50
N TRP A 79 7.18 -17.17 -2.89
CA TRP A 79 8.02 -16.06 -3.32
C TRP A 79 8.46 -16.16 -4.78
N SER A 80 8.70 -17.39 -5.28
CA SER A 80 9.11 -17.63 -6.66
C SER A 80 8.00 -17.49 -7.69
N CYS A 81 6.76 -17.87 -7.36
CA CYS A 81 5.66 -17.86 -8.31
C CYS A 81 4.79 -16.59 -8.21
N ASP A 82 4.87 -15.83 -7.11
CA ASP A 82 3.86 -14.82 -6.80
C ASP A 82 4.16 -13.41 -7.28
N VAL A 83 5.35 -13.10 -7.82
CA VAL A 83 5.56 -11.73 -8.32
C VAL A 83 4.76 -11.48 -9.59
N LEU A 84 4.69 -12.45 -10.52
CA LEU A 84 4.43 -12.11 -11.94
C LEU A 84 3.76 -13.18 -12.81
N HIS A 85 3.11 -14.22 -12.27
CA HIS A 85 2.43 -15.19 -13.13
C HIS A 85 0.93 -14.86 -13.39
N PRO A 86 0.44 -14.79 -14.65
CA PRO A 86 -0.98 -14.51 -14.95
C PRO A 86 -1.94 -15.72 -14.85
N ARG A 87 -1.50 -16.92 -14.45
CA ARG A 87 -2.37 -18.12 -14.38
C ARG A 87 -1.95 -19.06 -13.27
N ARG A 88 -2.86 -19.45 -12.37
CA ARG A 88 -2.68 -20.70 -11.61
C ARG A 88 -3.33 -21.83 -12.38
N LEU A 89 -2.51 -22.66 -13.03
CA LEU A 89 -2.86 -24.03 -13.39
C LEU A 89 -2.55 -24.95 -12.19
N PRO A 90 -3.20 -26.11 -12.07
CA PRO A 90 -3.00 -27.04 -10.95
C PRO A 90 -1.52 -27.46 -10.79
N ALA A 91 -1.14 -27.74 -9.55
CA ALA A 91 0.23 -27.95 -9.10
C ALA A 91 0.89 -29.25 -9.64
N ASP A 92 1.36 -29.23 -10.89
CA ASP A 92 2.20 -30.27 -11.47
C ASP A 92 3.60 -29.77 -11.88
N GLU A 93 4.42 -30.70 -12.36
CA GLU A 93 5.85 -30.54 -12.71
C GLU A 93 6.10 -29.39 -13.73
N GLU A 94 5.06 -28.98 -14.47
CA GLU A 94 5.09 -27.87 -15.42
C GLU A 94 5.11 -26.49 -14.72
N CYS A 95 4.49 -26.36 -13.53
CA CYS A 95 4.54 -25.16 -12.69
C CYS A 95 5.97 -24.88 -12.19
N ARG A 96 6.71 -25.94 -11.81
CA ARG A 96 8.14 -25.82 -11.43
C ARG A 96 9.02 -25.42 -12.60
N ALA A 97 8.73 -25.89 -13.82
CA ALA A 97 9.49 -25.53 -15.01
C ALA A 97 9.25 -24.07 -15.45
N LYS A 98 8.06 -23.52 -15.19
CA LYS A 98 7.69 -22.13 -15.57
C LYS A 98 7.96 -21.09 -14.48
N CYS A 99 7.94 -21.44 -13.19
CA CYS A 99 8.37 -20.51 -12.12
C CYS A 99 9.89 -20.21 -12.16
N VAL A 100 10.68 -20.99 -12.92
CA VAL A 100 12.10 -20.70 -13.21
C VAL A 100 12.28 -19.65 -14.32
N SER A 101 11.20 -19.29 -15.04
CA SER A 101 11.20 -18.15 -15.97
C SER A 101 10.19 -17.08 -15.50
N PRO A 102 10.62 -16.07 -14.71
CA PRO A 102 9.78 -14.92 -14.32
C PRO A 102 9.31 -14.05 -15.51
N TRP A 103 9.72 -14.43 -16.73
CA TRP A 103 9.80 -13.57 -17.89
C TRP A 103 8.45 -13.25 -18.53
N GLU A 104 7.42 -14.10 -18.45
CA GLU A 104 6.19 -13.84 -19.23
C GLU A 104 5.24 -12.80 -18.64
N GLY A 105 5.32 -12.44 -17.35
CA GLY A 105 4.45 -11.41 -16.77
C GLY A 105 4.98 -9.98 -16.90
N ILE A 106 6.30 -9.80 -16.79
CA ILE A 106 6.97 -8.51 -17.00
C ILE A 106 7.24 -8.26 -18.48
N SER A 107 7.62 -9.27 -19.28
CA SER A 107 7.95 -9.01 -20.71
C SER A 107 6.74 -8.88 -21.63
N THR A 108 5.54 -9.27 -21.17
CA THR A 108 4.28 -8.90 -21.84
C THR A 108 3.75 -7.54 -21.41
N TRP A 109 4.54 -6.74 -20.68
CA TRP A 109 4.41 -5.28 -20.78
C TRP A 109 4.73 -4.85 -22.22
N THR A 110 3.76 -5.04 -23.11
CA THR A 110 3.59 -4.14 -24.24
C THR A 110 3.30 -2.74 -23.68
N PRO A 111 3.78 -1.67 -24.32
CA PRO A 111 4.18 -0.38 -23.72
C PRO A 111 3.04 0.50 -23.18
N ASP A 112 2.25 -0.03 -22.26
CA ASP A 112 1.35 0.73 -21.40
C ASP A 112 1.94 0.66 -19.99
N ARG A 113 2.85 1.61 -19.73
CA ARG A 113 3.45 1.89 -18.42
C ARG A 113 2.37 2.05 -17.33
N ILE A 114 2.70 1.90 -16.02
CA ILE A 114 1.75 2.21 -14.91
C ILE A 114 1.22 3.65 -15.10
N GLY A 115 1.99 4.54 -15.75
CA GLY A 115 1.45 5.62 -16.57
C GLY A 115 2.12 5.73 -17.95
N ALA A 116 1.35 5.64 -19.03
CA ALA A 116 1.86 5.74 -20.41
C ALA A 116 2.69 7.03 -20.69
N ASP A 117 3.88 6.83 -21.27
CA ASP A 117 4.59 7.69 -22.22
C ASP A 117 4.67 9.22 -22.00
N THR A 118 4.98 9.68 -20.79
CA THR A 118 5.48 11.06 -20.62
C THR A 118 6.75 11.12 -19.78
N CYS A 119 7.78 11.82 -20.30
CA CYS A 119 8.97 12.18 -19.53
C CYS A 119 8.52 13.02 -18.31
N GLY A 120 8.40 12.41 -17.14
CA GLY A 120 7.95 13.07 -15.91
C GLY A 120 7.12 12.21 -14.94
N SER A 121 6.65 11.02 -15.33
CA SER A 121 6.13 10.01 -14.39
C SER A 121 7.25 9.10 -13.88
N SER A 122 7.32 8.87 -12.56
CA SER A 122 8.10 7.78 -12.00
C SER A 122 7.15 6.66 -11.60
N ASP A 123 7.06 5.65 -12.47
CA ASP A 123 6.46 4.36 -12.09
C ASP A 123 7.23 3.83 -10.88
N SER A 124 6.50 3.39 -9.85
CA SER A 124 7.11 3.00 -8.59
C SER A 124 6.49 1.73 -8.02
N VAL A 125 7.25 0.98 -7.23
CA VAL A 125 6.75 -0.13 -6.43
C VAL A 125 7.09 0.07 -4.96
N ARG A 126 6.12 -0.18 -4.08
CA ARG A 126 6.32 -0.29 -2.63
C ARG A 126 6.41 -1.78 -2.28
N ILE A 127 7.47 -2.18 -1.62
CA ILE A 127 7.78 -3.59 -1.32
C ILE A 127 7.76 -3.79 0.20
N PRO A 128 6.66 -4.33 0.75
CA PRO A 128 6.59 -4.80 2.13
C PRO A 128 7.62 -5.89 2.42
N LEU A 129 8.34 -5.76 3.52
CA LEU A 129 9.34 -6.72 3.98
C LEU A 129 9.26 -6.90 5.50
N GLY A 130 9.17 -8.14 5.96
CA GLY A 130 9.26 -8.48 7.38
C GLY A 130 10.71 -8.51 7.86
N TYR A 131 10.97 -8.09 9.10
CA TYR A 131 12.33 -8.07 9.68
C TYR A 131 13.03 -9.45 9.61
N TRP A 132 12.26 -10.55 9.64
CA TRP A 132 12.77 -11.93 9.61
C TRP A 132 13.46 -12.30 8.30
N ALA A 133 13.28 -11.51 7.23
CA ALA A 133 14.06 -11.63 6.00
C ALA A 133 15.55 -11.29 6.20
N VAL A 134 15.87 -10.47 7.21
CA VAL A 134 17.21 -9.91 7.44
C VAL A 134 17.79 -10.33 8.80
N ASN A 135 16.95 -10.33 9.85
CA ASN A 135 17.36 -10.59 11.23
C ASN A 135 16.41 -11.58 11.91
N LEU A 136 16.60 -12.88 11.64
CA LEU A 136 15.83 -13.97 12.22
C LEU A 136 16.56 -14.61 13.40
N LEU A 137 15.87 -14.82 14.52
CA LEU A 137 16.39 -15.59 15.67
C LEU A 137 15.88 -17.03 15.66
N ASP A 138 16.67 -17.95 16.23
CA ASP A 138 16.39 -19.39 16.18
C ASP A 138 15.04 -19.79 16.80
N TYR A 139 14.61 -19.10 17.87
CA TYR A 139 13.35 -19.39 18.55
C TYR A 139 12.13 -18.90 17.78
N GLU A 140 12.30 -17.99 16.82
CA GLU A 140 11.20 -17.47 16.03
C GLU A 140 10.82 -18.52 14.98
N PRO A 141 9.51 -18.73 14.75
CA PRO A 141 9.03 -19.78 13.86
C PRO A 141 9.21 -19.42 12.39
N TYR A 142 9.35 -18.13 12.07
CA TYR A 142 9.60 -17.67 10.71
C TYR A 142 10.76 -18.41 10.06
N VAL A 143 10.80 -18.29 8.74
CA VAL A 143 11.88 -18.78 7.89
C VAL A 143 12.47 -17.62 7.10
N SER A 144 13.78 -17.68 6.86
CA SER A 144 14.48 -16.71 6.03
C SER A 144 14.67 -17.27 4.61
N GLY A 145 14.59 -16.37 3.62
CA GLY A 145 14.76 -16.73 2.21
C GLY A 145 14.18 -15.70 1.22
N GLN A 146 13.49 -14.69 1.73
CA GLN A 146 12.90 -13.57 0.99
C GLN A 146 13.96 -12.62 0.41
N TYR A 147 15.09 -12.41 1.10
CA TYR A 147 16.04 -11.35 0.77
C TYR A 147 16.60 -11.42 -0.67
N PRO A 148 16.99 -12.59 -1.22
CA PRO A 148 17.38 -12.69 -2.63
C PRO A 148 16.29 -12.25 -3.62
N TYR A 149 15.01 -12.44 -3.28
CA TYR A 149 13.90 -11.98 -4.10
C TYR A 149 13.73 -10.46 -4.06
N LEU A 150 13.97 -9.84 -2.91
CA LEU A 150 14.04 -8.37 -2.80
C LEU A 150 15.16 -7.80 -3.68
N LEU A 151 16.38 -8.35 -3.59
CA LEU A 151 17.51 -7.92 -4.43
C LEU A 151 17.16 -8.02 -5.92
N GLN A 152 16.51 -9.13 -6.30
CA GLN A 152 16.09 -9.36 -7.67
C GLN A 152 15.00 -8.37 -8.12
N ALA A 153 14.02 -8.04 -7.27
CA ALA A 153 12.99 -7.05 -7.58
C ALA A 153 13.56 -5.64 -7.76
N VAL A 154 14.54 -5.24 -6.94
CA VAL A 154 15.21 -3.94 -7.11
C VAL A 154 16.02 -3.91 -8.41
N GLU A 155 16.70 -4.99 -8.78
CA GLU A 155 17.38 -5.09 -10.07
C GLU A 155 16.39 -5.01 -11.25
N TRP A 156 15.21 -5.62 -11.13
CA TRP A 156 14.16 -5.48 -12.14
C TRP A 156 13.64 -4.05 -12.23
N ALA A 157 13.35 -3.41 -11.10
CA ALA A 157 12.92 -2.02 -11.06
C ALA A 157 13.94 -1.10 -11.74
N LYS A 158 15.23 -1.34 -11.51
CA LYS A 158 16.33 -0.64 -12.21
C LYS A 158 16.26 -0.79 -13.72
N GLN A 159 16.05 -2.01 -14.22
CA GLN A 159 15.98 -2.30 -15.66
C GLN A 159 14.75 -1.68 -16.34
N MET A 160 13.65 -1.54 -15.59
CA MET A 160 12.40 -0.95 -16.05
C MET A 160 12.31 0.56 -15.84
N ASP A 161 13.35 1.18 -15.27
CA ASP A 161 13.35 2.60 -14.89
C ASP A 161 12.24 2.94 -13.86
N PHE A 162 11.98 2.03 -12.93
CA PHE A 162 11.08 2.23 -11.78
C PHE A 162 11.83 2.78 -10.57
N THR A 163 11.12 3.44 -9.67
CA THR A 163 11.59 3.66 -8.29
C THR A 163 11.10 2.56 -7.35
N VAL A 164 11.77 2.40 -6.22
CA VAL A 164 11.38 1.47 -5.16
C VAL A 164 11.32 2.19 -3.83
N LEU A 165 10.21 1.98 -3.11
CA LEU A 165 10.09 2.19 -1.68
C LEU A 165 10.21 0.81 -1.01
N ILE A 166 11.19 0.63 -0.14
CA ILE A 166 11.30 -0.57 0.69
C ILE A 166 10.64 -0.26 2.02
N ASP A 167 9.64 -1.05 2.39
CA ASP A 167 8.86 -0.85 3.59
C ASP A 167 9.12 -1.96 4.61
N LEU A 168 9.56 -1.58 5.80
CA LEU A 168 9.71 -2.51 6.92
C LEU A 168 8.32 -2.79 7.54
N HIS A 169 7.61 -3.69 6.90
CA HIS A 169 6.18 -3.93 7.13
C HIS A 169 5.88 -4.65 8.45
N GLY A 170 6.86 -5.36 9.00
CA GLY A 170 6.75 -6.02 10.30
C GLY A 170 8.05 -5.93 11.07
N ILE A 171 7.97 -5.51 12.34
CA ILE A 171 9.11 -5.41 13.26
C ILE A 171 9.00 -6.40 14.44
N PRO A 172 10.11 -6.77 15.11
CA PRO A 172 10.08 -7.72 16.22
C PRO A 172 9.10 -7.31 17.33
N GLY A 173 8.28 -8.25 17.77
CA GLY A 173 7.24 -7.99 18.78
C GLY A 173 5.97 -7.31 18.24
N SER A 174 5.89 -7.05 16.93
CA SER A 174 4.80 -6.33 16.25
C SER A 174 4.62 -4.89 16.69
N GLN A 175 4.28 -4.04 15.73
CA GLN A 175 3.97 -2.63 15.91
C GLN A 175 2.47 -2.31 16.03
N ASN A 176 1.60 -3.22 15.59
CA ASN A 176 0.14 -3.01 15.54
C ASN A 176 -0.68 -4.24 15.99
N GLY A 177 -0.06 -5.42 16.10
CA GLY A 177 -0.72 -6.65 16.50
C GLY A 177 -1.57 -7.29 15.42
N TRP A 178 -1.41 -6.86 14.16
CA TRP A 178 -2.20 -7.31 13.01
C TRP A 178 -1.44 -8.32 12.15
N GLU A 179 -2.15 -9.06 11.30
CA GLU A 179 -1.61 -10.16 10.50
C GLU A 179 -0.48 -9.75 9.55
N GLU A 180 -0.58 -8.56 8.99
CA GLU A 180 0.34 -7.93 8.06
C GLU A 180 1.67 -7.57 8.74
N SER A 181 1.70 -7.35 10.06
CA SER A 181 2.98 -7.27 10.78
C SER A 181 3.69 -8.62 10.93
N GLY A 182 3.01 -9.71 10.57
CA GLY A 182 3.47 -11.08 10.66
C GLY A 182 3.22 -11.75 12.02
N LEU A 183 2.75 -11.02 13.04
CA LEU A 183 2.47 -11.53 14.38
C LEU A 183 1.20 -10.89 14.95
N VAL A 184 0.12 -11.68 15.01
CA VAL A 184 -1.16 -11.24 15.60
C VAL A 184 -1.09 -11.29 17.12
N GLY A 185 -1.57 -10.24 17.79
CA GLY A 185 -1.75 -10.21 19.23
C GLY A 185 -1.22 -8.95 19.91
N ALA A 186 -0.53 -9.12 21.03
CA ALA A 186 -0.04 -8.00 21.81
C ALA A 186 1.10 -7.26 21.09
N ILE A 187 1.03 -5.93 21.10
CA ILE A 187 2.10 -5.04 20.64
C ILE A 187 3.21 -5.06 21.70
N ALA A 188 4.33 -5.70 21.39
CA ALA A 188 5.45 -5.91 22.31
C ALA A 188 6.73 -5.16 21.89
N TYR A 189 6.72 -4.45 20.76
CA TYR A 189 7.87 -3.68 20.31
C TYR A 189 8.34 -2.62 21.34
N PRO A 190 7.48 -1.72 21.87
CA PRO A 190 7.93 -0.61 22.71
C PRO A 190 8.53 -1.02 24.06
N ASP A 191 8.19 -2.22 24.54
CA ASP A 191 8.54 -2.69 25.88
C ASP A 191 9.85 -3.50 25.93
N ASN A 192 10.54 -3.67 24.79
CA ASN A 192 11.72 -4.50 24.69
C ASN A 192 12.82 -3.86 23.83
N THR A 193 13.91 -3.44 24.48
CA THR A 193 15.06 -2.82 23.80
C THR A 193 15.71 -3.73 22.75
N THR A 194 15.60 -5.06 22.89
CA THR A 194 16.11 -5.99 21.87
C THR A 194 15.31 -5.90 20.58
N ASN A 195 14.00 -5.62 20.64
CA ASN A 195 13.17 -5.42 19.46
C ASN A 195 13.57 -4.16 18.69
N GLU A 196 13.84 -3.07 19.43
CA GLU A 196 14.36 -1.82 18.88
C GLU A 196 15.72 -2.01 18.21
N GLU A 197 16.71 -2.56 18.93
CA GLU A 197 18.06 -2.80 18.39
C GLU A 197 18.04 -3.64 17.11
N ARG A 198 17.18 -4.66 17.05
CA ARG A 198 17.03 -5.51 15.86
C ARG A 198 16.39 -4.76 14.70
N THR A 199 15.37 -3.95 14.96
CA THR A 199 14.72 -3.11 13.94
C THR A 199 15.70 -2.13 13.33
N LEU A 200 16.45 -1.41 14.17
CA LEU A 200 17.49 -0.49 13.72
C LEU A 200 18.59 -1.21 12.94
N SER A 201 18.98 -2.41 13.35
CA SER A 201 19.95 -3.23 12.60
C SER A 201 19.45 -3.61 11.20
N VAL A 202 18.16 -3.95 11.06
CA VAL A 202 17.54 -4.24 9.76
C VAL A 202 17.54 -3.00 8.87
N LEU A 203 17.08 -1.85 9.37
CA LEU A 203 17.07 -0.58 8.61
C LEU A 203 18.48 -0.20 8.16
N LYS A 204 19.49 -0.36 9.03
CA LYS A 204 20.90 -0.12 8.70
C LYS A 204 21.36 -1.00 7.53
N ASN A 205 21.07 -2.29 7.59
CA ASN A 205 21.55 -3.26 6.61
C ASN A 205 20.87 -3.04 5.26
N LEU A 206 19.56 -2.81 5.24
CA LEU A 206 18.82 -2.46 4.02
C LEU A 206 19.39 -1.18 3.39
N THR A 207 19.60 -0.13 4.19
CA THR A 207 20.14 1.14 3.68
C THR A 207 21.56 0.99 3.15
N ALA A 208 22.43 0.25 3.85
CA ALA A 208 23.80 0.02 3.41
C ALA A 208 23.86 -0.80 2.10
N GLU A 209 22.98 -1.78 1.93
CA GLU A 209 22.87 -2.54 0.69
C GLU A 209 22.40 -1.65 -0.46
N PHE A 210 21.21 -1.05 -0.32
CA PHE A 210 20.56 -0.37 -1.44
C PHE A 210 21.10 1.02 -1.76
N SER A 211 21.95 1.58 -0.90
CA SER A 211 22.71 2.79 -1.21
C SER A 211 23.98 2.55 -2.03
N GLN A 212 24.30 1.29 -2.36
CA GLN A 212 25.46 0.99 -3.20
C GLN A 212 25.30 1.59 -4.61
N PRO A 213 26.39 2.09 -5.24
CA PRO A 213 26.35 2.60 -6.61
C PRO A 213 25.79 1.62 -7.64
N TYR A 214 25.86 0.31 -7.36
CA TYR A 214 25.26 -0.74 -8.18
C TYR A 214 23.77 -0.50 -8.45
N TYR A 215 23.00 -0.07 -7.44
CA TYR A 215 21.56 0.16 -7.56
C TYR A 215 21.20 1.52 -8.18
N ASN A 216 22.18 2.43 -8.34
CA ASN A 216 22.03 3.71 -9.03
C ASN A 216 20.80 4.54 -8.57
N GLY A 217 20.52 4.56 -7.27
CA GLY A 217 19.42 5.37 -6.70
C GLY A 217 18.01 4.87 -7.06
N VAL A 218 17.86 3.60 -7.45
CA VAL A 218 16.55 3.00 -7.75
C VAL A 218 15.68 2.89 -6.50
N VAL A 219 16.27 2.53 -5.37
CA VAL A 219 15.62 2.67 -4.06
C VAL A 219 15.68 4.13 -3.66
N THR A 220 14.53 4.80 -3.65
CA THR A 220 14.42 6.23 -3.32
C THR A 220 13.98 6.45 -1.88
N ASN A 221 13.33 5.45 -1.27
CA ASN A 221 12.74 5.55 0.05
C ASN A 221 12.94 4.25 0.83
N ILE A 222 13.21 4.39 2.13
CA ILE A 222 13.08 3.32 3.11
C ILE A 222 12.10 3.78 4.18
N GLU A 223 11.02 3.03 4.37
CA GLU A 223 10.02 3.28 5.41
C GLU A 223 10.43 2.57 6.71
N ILE A 224 10.48 3.33 7.81
CA ILE A 224 10.99 2.86 9.10
C ILE A 224 10.14 1.70 9.64
N VAL A 225 8.82 1.84 9.54
CA VAL A 225 7.85 0.86 9.99
C VAL A 225 6.48 1.18 9.39
N ASN A 226 5.78 0.15 8.92
CA ASN A 226 4.39 0.24 8.50
C ASN A 226 3.43 0.34 9.71
N GLU A 227 2.49 1.29 9.68
CA GLU A 227 1.30 1.30 10.56
C GLU A 227 1.54 1.09 12.08
N PRO A 228 2.49 1.77 12.75
CA PRO A 228 2.69 1.57 14.18
C PRO A 228 1.52 2.13 15.00
N ILE A 229 1.04 1.35 15.99
CA ILE A 229 0.07 1.79 17.00
C ILE A 229 0.79 1.92 18.34
N PHE A 230 1.55 3.01 18.48
CA PHE A 230 2.30 3.32 19.69
C PHE A 230 1.77 4.55 20.40
N ALA A 231 2.10 4.67 21.68
CA ALA A 231 2.05 5.96 22.35
C ALA A 231 3.05 6.93 21.69
N TYR A 232 2.79 8.23 21.81
CA TYR A 232 3.58 9.27 21.16
C TYR A 232 5.09 9.17 21.44
N GLN A 233 5.49 8.96 22.71
CA GLN A 233 6.92 8.98 23.05
C GLN A 233 7.70 7.80 22.43
N PRO A 234 7.27 6.53 22.55
CA PRO A 234 7.91 5.43 21.83
C PRO A 234 7.92 5.61 20.30
N LEU A 235 6.85 6.20 19.74
CA LEU A 235 6.76 6.49 18.30
C LEU A 235 7.86 7.46 17.85
N ILE A 236 7.98 8.61 18.51
CA ILE A 236 9.00 9.60 18.18
C ILE A 236 10.41 9.04 18.39
N THR A 237 10.65 8.28 19.48
CA THR A 237 11.93 7.62 19.72
C THR A 237 12.32 6.69 18.56
N LEU A 238 11.38 5.87 18.07
CA LEU A 238 11.62 5.00 16.92
C LEU A 238 11.93 5.80 15.65
N TYR A 239 11.17 6.86 15.38
CA TYR A 239 11.37 7.66 14.17
C TYR A 239 12.71 8.42 14.18
N GLU A 240 13.10 9.01 15.30
CA GLU A 240 14.41 9.65 15.46
C GLU A 240 15.55 8.64 15.28
N ALA A 241 15.48 7.49 15.96
CA ALA A 241 16.52 6.46 15.90
C ALA A 241 16.62 5.82 14.51
N GLY A 242 15.48 5.50 13.87
CA GLY A 242 15.43 4.94 12.52
C GLY A 242 15.98 5.92 11.48
N ALA A 243 15.59 7.20 11.55
CA ALA A 243 16.09 8.24 10.66
C ALA A 243 17.60 8.47 10.83
N GLN A 244 18.12 8.42 12.06
CA GLN A 244 19.54 8.50 12.33
C GLN A 244 20.30 7.34 11.66
N VAL A 245 19.81 6.12 11.81
CA VAL A 245 20.46 4.92 11.26
C VAL A 245 20.43 4.89 9.74
N ILE A 246 19.29 5.23 9.13
CA ILE A 246 19.17 5.37 7.67
C ILE A 246 20.12 6.47 7.19
N GLY A 247 20.06 7.66 7.80
CA GLY A 247 20.90 8.80 7.41
C GLY A 247 22.40 8.51 7.46
N VAL A 248 22.88 7.77 8.47
CA VAL A 248 24.30 7.40 8.61
C VAL A 248 24.73 6.34 7.58
N ALA A 249 23.84 5.41 7.21
CA ALA A 249 24.16 4.35 6.26
C ALA A 249 23.97 4.77 4.79
N ASN A 250 23.29 5.88 4.55
CA ASN A 250 22.85 6.33 3.24
C ASN A 250 23.95 7.05 2.45
N ASN A 251 24.41 6.42 1.37
CA ASN A 251 25.39 6.99 0.44
C ASN A 251 24.79 7.43 -0.91
N SER A 252 23.48 7.30 -1.11
CA SER A 252 22.82 7.51 -2.41
C SER A 252 21.66 8.50 -2.38
N GLY A 253 21.36 9.10 -1.23
CA GLY A 253 20.26 10.06 -1.07
C GLY A 253 18.89 9.41 -0.88
N ILE A 254 18.82 8.19 -0.33
CA ILE A 254 17.56 7.55 0.09
C ILE A 254 16.83 8.45 1.09
N ASN A 255 15.54 8.69 0.88
CA ASN A 255 14.70 9.37 1.84
C ASN A 255 14.29 8.42 2.98
N THR A 256 14.20 8.97 4.19
CA THR A 256 13.57 8.31 5.33
C THR A 256 12.06 8.53 5.24
N THR A 257 11.29 7.46 5.19
CA THR A 257 9.82 7.51 5.22
C THR A 257 9.32 7.08 6.60
N ILE A 258 8.37 7.84 7.15
CA ILE A 258 7.61 7.46 8.35
C ILE A 258 6.16 7.21 7.96
N HIS A 259 5.53 6.17 8.49
CA HIS A 259 4.07 6.10 8.46
C HIS A 259 3.48 7.19 9.39
N ASP A 260 2.28 7.70 9.09
CA ASP A 260 1.67 8.78 9.86
C ASP A 260 1.13 8.35 11.24
N ALA A 261 1.23 7.05 11.54
CA ALA A 261 0.72 6.40 12.75
C ALA A 261 -0.77 6.72 13.03
N PHE A 262 -1.57 6.85 11.97
CA PHE A 262 -2.99 7.18 11.99
C PHE A 262 -3.32 8.58 12.50
N TYR A 263 -2.33 9.49 12.58
CA TYR A 263 -2.53 10.89 12.95
C TYR A 263 -2.94 11.80 11.77
N ASN A 264 -2.86 11.29 10.54
CA ASN A 264 -2.93 12.06 9.28
C ASN A 264 -1.74 13.03 9.08
N PRO A 265 -1.43 13.39 7.82
CA PRO A 265 -0.28 14.26 7.50
C PRO A 265 -0.21 15.62 8.24
N PRO A 266 -1.31 16.34 8.52
CA PRO A 266 -1.25 17.64 9.21
C PRO A 266 -0.61 17.60 10.59
N PHE A 267 -0.71 16.47 11.30
CA PHE A 267 -0.07 16.29 12.60
C PHE A 267 1.45 16.39 12.50
N TRP A 268 2.01 15.94 11.38
CA TRP A 268 3.44 15.88 11.11
C TRP A 268 4.01 17.18 10.55
N LYS A 269 3.27 18.29 10.61
CA LYS A 269 3.76 19.60 10.18
C LYS A 269 5.09 19.94 10.87
N ASN A 270 6.07 20.31 10.05
CA ASN A 270 7.44 20.62 10.43
C ASN A 270 8.17 19.48 11.16
N PHE A 271 7.78 18.24 10.91
CA PHE A 271 8.48 17.08 11.43
C PHE A 271 9.94 17.08 10.94
N ASP A 272 10.85 16.90 11.90
CA ASP A 272 12.29 16.80 11.72
C ASP A 272 12.84 15.72 12.67
N PRO A 273 13.05 14.49 12.18
CA PRO A 273 13.53 13.40 13.03
C PRO A 273 15.01 13.54 13.44
N TRP A 274 15.74 14.54 12.91
CA TRP A 274 17.11 14.84 13.32
C TRP A 274 17.18 15.94 14.40
N HIS A 275 16.03 16.52 14.76
CA HIS A 275 15.92 17.46 15.87
C HIS A 275 15.34 16.77 17.11
N THR A 276 15.86 17.10 18.30
CA THR A 276 15.36 16.54 19.55
C THR A 276 13.87 16.86 19.73
N GLY A 277 13.05 15.83 19.91
CA GLY A 277 11.61 15.92 20.05
C GLY A 277 10.84 15.82 18.74
N GLY A 278 11.53 15.60 17.61
CA GLY A 278 10.94 15.27 16.31
C GLY A 278 10.40 16.44 15.49
N PHE A 279 10.53 17.69 15.92
CA PHE A 279 9.93 18.84 15.21
C PHE A 279 10.83 20.07 15.22
N SER A 280 10.76 20.86 14.15
CA SER A 280 11.50 22.12 13.99
C SER A 280 10.63 23.26 13.41
N ASP A 281 11.24 24.36 12.94
CA ASP A 281 10.53 25.47 12.29
C ASP A 281 10.08 25.14 10.85
N ALA A 282 10.65 24.09 10.25
CA ALA A 282 10.34 23.63 8.89
C ALA A 282 10.45 22.09 8.80
N PRO A 283 9.80 21.43 7.83
CA PRO A 283 9.97 19.99 7.65
C PRO A 283 11.40 19.66 7.24
N ALA A 284 11.94 18.55 7.74
CA ALA A 284 13.31 18.18 7.44
C ALA A 284 13.50 17.76 5.98
N PRO A 285 14.66 18.09 5.38
CA PRO A 285 15.04 17.53 4.09
C PRO A 285 15.18 16.01 4.22
N HIS A 286 14.78 15.26 3.18
CA HIS A 286 14.84 13.78 3.15
C HIS A 286 13.97 13.04 4.18
N ALA A 287 13.07 13.74 4.89
CA ALA A 287 11.98 13.10 5.63
C ALA A 287 10.71 13.14 4.78
N THR A 288 10.03 12.00 4.67
CA THR A 288 8.75 11.86 3.99
C THR A 288 7.74 11.19 4.90
N VAL A 289 6.47 11.50 4.72
CA VAL A 289 5.35 10.89 5.44
C VAL A 289 4.61 9.96 4.50
N ASP A 290 4.30 8.77 4.95
CA ASP A 290 3.35 7.85 4.34
C ASP A 290 2.03 7.91 5.12
N THR A 291 0.91 7.95 4.42
CA THR A 291 -0.43 7.90 5.00
C THR A 291 -1.31 6.94 4.23
N HIS A 292 -2.09 6.16 4.95
CA HIS A 292 -2.98 5.15 4.37
C HIS A 292 -4.42 5.65 4.38
N GLN A 293 -5.06 5.67 3.20
CA GLN A 293 -6.39 6.25 3.01
C GLN A 293 -7.36 5.18 2.51
N PHE A 294 -8.09 4.57 3.45
CA PHE A 294 -9.08 3.54 3.18
C PHE A 294 -10.49 3.97 3.57
N TRP A 295 -11.47 3.53 2.79
CA TRP A 295 -12.90 3.75 3.04
C TRP A 295 -13.65 2.44 3.35
N ALA A 296 -12.91 1.33 3.45
CA ALA A 296 -13.40 -0.03 3.66
C ALA A 296 -13.67 -0.37 5.13
N PHE A 297 -13.04 0.35 6.06
CA PHE A 297 -12.99 -0.02 7.47
C PHE A 297 -13.88 0.85 8.35
N PRO A 298 -14.45 0.30 9.45
CA PRO A 298 -15.20 1.09 10.41
C PRO A 298 -14.38 2.25 11.01
N PRO A 299 -15.00 3.42 11.26
CA PRO A 299 -16.41 3.73 10.98
C PRO A 299 -16.65 4.22 9.53
N LEU A 300 -15.61 4.37 8.71
CA LEU A 300 -15.67 4.96 7.37
C LEU A 300 -16.46 4.12 6.37
N ASN A 301 -16.55 2.82 6.58
CA ASN A 301 -17.39 1.92 5.79
C ASN A 301 -18.89 2.23 5.87
N ASN A 302 -19.35 3.05 6.81
CA ASN A 302 -20.75 3.47 6.89
C ASN A 302 -21.06 4.74 6.09
N LEU A 303 -20.07 5.35 5.45
CA LEU A 303 -20.25 6.56 4.66
C LEU A 303 -20.98 6.27 3.35
N SER A 304 -21.79 7.23 2.90
CA SER A 304 -22.37 7.19 1.55
C SER A 304 -21.30 7.45 0.48
N ALA A 305 -21.62 7.09 -0.77
CA ALA A 305 -20.77 7.36 -1.92
C ALA A 305 -20.39 8.86 -2.03
N GLU A 306 -21.35 9.75 -1.77
CA GLU A 306 -21.15 11.20 -1.80
C GLU A 306 -20.21 11.66 -0.68
N GLN A 307 -20.40 11.14 0.54
CA GLN A 307 -19.55 11.48 1.68
C GLN A 307 -18.11 11.01 1.48
N ILE A 308 -17.92 9.84 0.84
CA ILE A 308 -16.58 9.34 0.49
C ILE A 308 -15.92 10.30 -0.51
N LEU A 309 -16.60 10.67 -1.60
CA LEU A 309 -16.05 11.57 -2.61
C LEU A 309 -15.73 12.96 -2.06
N GLU A 310 -16.57 13.49 -1.17
CA GLU A 310 -16.34 14.75 -0.47
C GLU A 310 -15.06 14.68 0.38
N ARG A 311 -14.90 13.64 1.20
CA ARG A 311 -13.71 13.47 2.05
C ARG A 311 -12.43 13.23 1.26
N VAL A 312 -12.49 12.47 0.16
CA VAL A 312 -11.35 12.31 -0.76
C VAL A 312 -10.90 13.66 -1.30
N CYS A 313 -11.84 14.50 -1.73
CA CYS A 313 -11.56 15.85 -2.22
C CYS A 313 -10.98 16.77 -1.12
N GLU A 314 -11.56 16.76 0.08
CA GLU A 314 -11.09 17.54 1.24
C GLU A 314 -9.66 17.16 1.64
N PHE A 315 -9.39 15.85 1.76
CA PHE A 315 -8.06 15.35 2.07
C PHE A 315 -7.04 15.76 0.99
N GLY A 316 -7.41 15.61 -0.29
CA GLY A 316 -6.57 16.06 -1.40
C GLY A 316 -6.23 17.56 -1.30
N LYS A 317 -7.19 18.41 -0.93
CA LYS A 317 -6.96 19.85 -0.71
C LYS A 317 -6.02 20.11 0.47
N GLU A 318 -6.07 19.30 1.51
CA GLU A 318 -5.22 19.45 2.70
C GLU A 318 -3.74 19.16 2.40
N ILE A 319 -3.45 18.02 1.75
CA ILE A 319 -2.06 17.65 1.39
C ILE A 319 -1.53 18.43 0.17
N LYS A 320 -2.39 19.15 -0.55
CA LYS A 320 -2.01 20.06 -1.65
C LYS A 320 -2.03 21.53 -1.23
N ALA A 321 -2.24 21.82 0.06
CA ALA A 321 -2.17 23.19 0.54
C ALA A 321 -0.74 23.74 0.38
N PRO A 322 -0.54 24.86 -0.31
CA PRO A 322 0.80 25.39 -0.56
C PRO A 322 1.45 25.88 0.73
N ASN A 323 2.74 25.61 0.90
CA ASN A 323 3.52 26.01 2.08
C ASN A 323 2.88 25.54 3.41
N SER A 324 2.24 24.37 3.42
CA SER A 324 1.57 23.83 4.60
C SER A 324 2.53 23.55 5.76
N GLY A 325 3.81 23.30 5.46
CA GLY A 325 4.81 22.79 6.39
C GLY A 325 4.68 21.28 6.62
N ILE A 326 3.70 20.62 6.01
CA ILE A 326 3.59 19.16 6.00
C ILE A 326 4.77 18.63 5.17
N PRO A 327 5.54 17.65 5.67
CA PRO A 327 6.61 17.01 4.89
C PRO A 327 6.06 16.39 3.60
N PRO A 328 6.91 16.17 2.58
CA PRO A 328 6.49 15.44 1.38
C PRO A 328 5.77 14.14 1.75
N THR A 329 4.54 13.98 1.26
CA THR A 329 3.55 12.99 1.68
C THR A 329 3.19 12.06 0.53
N LEU A 330 3.36 10.76 0.76
CA LEU A 330 2.86 9.68 -0.07
C LEU A 330 1.53 9.20 0.47
N VAL A 331 0.57 8.91 -0.40
CA VAL A 331 -0.55 8.02 -0.03
C VAL A 331 -0.13 6.59 -0.37
N GLY A 332 0.59 5.94 0.54
CA GLY A 332 1.25 4.65 0.31
C GLY A 332 0.31 3.46 0.29
N GLU A 333 -0.89 3.60 0.84
CA GLU A 333 -1.93 2.60 0.68
C GLU A 333 -3.31 3.23 0.51
N TRP A 334 -4.03 2.75 -0.50
CA TRP A 334 -5.43 3.03 -0.77
C TRP A 334 -5.98 1.97 -1.72
N SER A 335 -7.30 1.77 -1.74
CA SER A 335 -7.96 0.81 -2.61
C SER A 335 -9.29 1.35 -3.13
N LEU A 336 -10.08 0.50 -3.79
CA LEU A 336 -11.44 0.86 -4.23
C LEU A 336 -12.51 0.29 -3.29
N ASP A 337 -12.12 -0.32 -2.18
CA ASP A 337 -13.06 -0.99 -1.30
C ASP A 337 -13.73 -0.01 -0.32
N THR A 338 -15.03 -0.21 -0.14
CA THR A 338 -15.94 0.68 0.58
C THR A 338 -17.10 -0.13 1.13
N GLY A 339 -17.83 0.37 2.13
CA GLY A 339 -19.08 -0.27 2.53
C GLY A 339 -20.18 -0.23 1.46
N TYR A 340 -20.07 0.67 0.47
CA TYR A 340 -20.94 0.69 -0.71
C TYR A 340 -20.71 -0.52 -1.62
N THR A 341 -19.47 -1.02 -1.69
CA THR A 341 -19.04 -2.13 -2.55
C THR A 341 -19.01 -3.47 -1.84
N ALA A 342 -19.04 -3.48 -0.50
CA ALA A 342 -19.06 -4.69 0.33
C ALA A 342 -20.25 -5.64 0.05
N ASN A 343 -21.33 -5.14 -0.57
CA ASN A 343 -22.52 -5.94 -0.95
C ASN A 343 -22.60 -6.28 -2.45
N SER A 344 -21.57 -5.98 -3.22
CA SER A 344 -21.58 -6.20 -4.68
C SER A 344 -21.01 -7.57 -5.05
N SER A 345 -21.49 -8.15 -6.14
CA SER A 345 -21.12 -9.50 -6.56
C SER A 345 -19.59 -9.64 -6.79
N THR A 346 -19.07 -10.87 -6.72
CA THR A 346 -17.67 -11.18 -7.06
C THR A 346 -17.37 -11.05 -8.56
N ASN A 347 -18.38 -10.77 -9.39
CA ASN A 347 -18.24 -10.59 -10.83
C ASN A 347 -18.42 -9.11 -11.22
N THR A 348 -17.38 -8.30 -10.96
CA THR A 348 -17.39 -6.87 -11.35
C THR A 348 -17.58 -6.68 -12.84
N ALA A 349 -17.08 -7.58 -13.69
CA ALA A 349 -17.13 -7.46 -15.14
C ALA A 349 -18.55 -7.19 -15.67
N GLU A 350 -19.58 -7.78 -15.07
CA GLU A 350 -20.98 -7.60 -15.48
C GLU A 350 -21.76 -6.57 -14.65
N ASP A 351 -21.22 -6.15 -13.49
CA ASP A 351 -21.85 -5.19 -12.59
C ASP A 351 -21.49 -3.74 -12.99
N VAL A 352 -22.29 -3.17 -13.91
CA VAL A 352 -22.09 -1.80 -14.40
C VAL A 352 -22.12 -0.75 -13.29
N HIS A 353 -22.88 -0.96 -12.20
CA HIS A 353 -22.95 0.00 -11.09
C HIS A 353 -21.65 -0.01 -10.30
N LYS A 354 -21.14 -1.21 -9.95
CA LYS A 354 -19.85 -1.38 -9.28
C LYS A 354 -18.71 -0.84 -10.13
N ARG A 355 -18.69 -1.14 -11.43
CA ARG A 355 -17.67 -0.62 -12.37
C ARG A 355 -17.70 0.91 -12.48
N THR A 356 -18.89 1.50 -12.56
CA THR A 356 -19.05 2.95 -12.59
C THR A 356 -18.52 3.58 -11.31
N TRP A 357 -18.86 3.00 -10.16
CA TRP A 357 -18.36 3.46 -8.86
C TRP A 357 -16.84 3.35 -8.75
N PHE A 358 -16.26 2.20 -9.10
CA PHE A 358 -14.80 2.00 -9.10
C PHE A 358 -14.08 3.00 -10.00
N ARG A 359 -14.60 3.25 -11.21
CA ARG A 359 -14.03 4.28 -12.10
C ARG A 359 -14.06 5.65 -11.47
N LYS A 360 -15.20 6.04 -10.89
CA LYS A 360 -15.40 7.33 -10.23
C LYS A 360 -14.48 7.51 -9.02
N LEU A 361 -14.44 6.51 -8.15
CA LEU A 361 -13.63 6.53 -6.93
C LEU A 361 -12.14 6.51 -7.26
N PHE A 362 -11.70 5.72 -8.25
CA PHE A 362 -10.31 5.70 -8.68
C PHE A 362 -9.87 7.08 -9.19
N GLU A 363 -10.63 7.69 -10.10
CA GLU A 363 -10.27 9.00 -10.65
C GLU A 363 -10.31 10.11 -9.58
N ALA A 364 -11.25 10.04 -8.63
CA ALA A 364 -11.32 10.95 -7.48
C ALA A 364 -10.06 10.85 -6.61
N GLN A 365 -9.69 9.63 -6.22
CA GLN A 365 -8.52 9.36 -5.37
C GLN A 365 -7.22 9.71 -6.09
N ASN A 366 -7.05 9.31 -7.36
CA ASN A 366 -5.87 9.70 -8.12
C ASN A 366 -5.76 11.23 -8.26
N ALA A 367 -6.85 11.94 -8.54
CA ALA A 367 -6.83 13.40 -8.63
C ALA A 367 -6.49 14.06 -7.27
N ALA A 368 -7.01 13.51 -6.17
CA ALA A 368 -6.73 13.99 -4.82
C ALA A 368 -5.27 13.78 -4.41
N TYR A 369 -4.71 12.60 -4.69
CA TYR A 369 -3.38 12.17 -4.22
C TYR A 369 -2.24 12.52 -5.17
N THR A 370 -2.54 13.01 -6.37
CA THR A 370 -1.55 13.50 -7.35
C THR A 370 -1.35 15.01 -7.14
N PRO A 371 -0.10 15.49 -6.96
CA PRO A 371 0.16 16.92 -6.89
C PRO A 371 -0.23 17.65 -8.18
N ASN A 372 -0.66 18.89 -8.05
CA ASN A 372 -0.94 19.78 -9.17
C ASN A 372 0.29 20.61 -9.59
N GLY A 373 1.28 20.74 -8.71
CA GLY A 373 2.48 21.51 -8.99
C GLY A 373 3.48 21.51 -7.81
N PRO A 374 4.56 22.30 -7.93
CA PRO A 374 5.59 22.37 -6.91
C PRO A 374 5.08 23.07 -5.63
N ASN A 375 5.72 22.76 -4.49
CA ASN A 375 5.42 23.30 -3.14
C ASN A 375 4.11 22.79 -2.50
N GLU A 376 3.56 21.70 -3.02
CA GLU A 376 2.54 20.89 -2.36
C GLU A 376 3.23 19.80 -1.53
N SER A 377 2.57 19.29 -0.47
CA SER A 377 3.17 18.18 0.29
C SER A 377 2.95 16.86 -0.43
N SER A 378 1.82 16.67 -1.12
CA SER A 378 1.57 15.49 -1.93
C SER A 378 2.69 15.23 -2.94
N ILE A 379 3.25 14.02 -2.93
CA ILE A 379 4.27 13.56 -3.90
C ILE A 379 3.83 12.34 -4.72
N GLY A 380 2.61 11.86 -4.50
CA GLY A 380 2.03 10.74 -5.24
C GLY A 380 1.48 9.64 -4.34
N TRP A 381 1.34 8.45 -4.90
CA TRP A 381 0.59 7.36 -4.27
C TRP A 381 1.04 5.95 -4.69
N TYR A 382 0.69 4.96 -3.87
CA TYR A 382 0.79 3.53 -4.18
C TYR A 382 -0.56 2.84 -3.93
N PHE A 383 -1.10 2.16 -4.94
CA PHE A 383 -2.34 1.41 -4.80
C PHE A 383 -2.08 0.10 -4.04
N TRP A 384 -2.94 -0.23 -3.06
CA TRP A 384 -2.93 -1.51 -2.36
C TRP A 384 -3.99 -2.45 -2.99
N ALA A 385 -3.61 -3.46 -3.76
CA ALA A 385 -2.27 -3.88 -4.17
C ALA A 385 -2.20 -4.16 -5.68
N TRP A 386 -1.01 -4.53 -6.19
CA TRP A 386 -0.86 -4.96 -7.58
C TRP A 386 -1.82 -6.10 -7.94
N LYS A 387 -1.93 -7.10 -7.05
CA LYS A 387 -2.84 -8.23 -7.17
C LYS A 387 -3.13 -8.85 -5.79
N THR A 388 -4.14 -9.72 -5.77
CA THR A 388 -4.30 -10.77 -4.75
C THR A 388 -4.37 -12.13 -5.44
N GLU A 389 -4.33 -13.24 -4.71
CA GLU A 389 -4.37 -14.59 -5.29
C GLU A 389 -5.57 -14.77 -6.25
N TYR A 390 -6.72 -14.23 -5.87
CA TYR A 390 -7.98 -14.32 -6.64
C TYR A 390 -8.36 -13.03 -7.37
N ASP A 391 -7.48 -12.02 -7.40
CA ASP A 391 -7.77 -10.69 -7.92
C ASP A 391 -9.11 -10.13 -7.43
N ILE A 392 -9.19 -9.94 -6.12
CA ILE A 392 -10.33 -9.29 -5.48
C ILE A 392 -10.46 -7.88 -6.08
N ASP A 393 -11.63 -7.58 -6.65
CA ASP A 393 -11.80 -6.44 -7.56
C ASP A 393 -11.33 -5.11 -6.98
N ALA A 394 -11.71 -4.85 -5.73
CA ALA A 394 -11.40 -3.58 -5.07
C ALA A 394 -9.92 -3.44 -4.66
N TRP A 395 -9.18 -4.54 -4.66
CA TRP A 395 -7.84 -4.69 -4.11
C TRP A 395 -6.80 -5.16 -5.15
N SER A 396 -7.20 -5.33 -6.41
CA SER A 396 -6.32 -5.75 -7.52
C SER A 396 -6.22 -4.67 -8.59
N TYR A 397 -5.12 -3.92 -8.58
CA TYR A 397 -4.83 -2.90 -9.58
C TYR A 397 -4.80 -3.50 -10.99
N ARG A 398 -4.13 -4.66 -11.16
CA ARG A 398 -3.99 -5.30 -12.48
C ARG A 398 -5.34 -5.68 -13.08
N LYS A 399 -6.28 -6.15 -12.25
CA LYS A 399 -7.63 -6.50 -12.72
C LYS A 399 -8.38 -5.23 -13.10
N GLY A 400 -8.26 -4.15 -12.32
CA GLY A 400 -8.91 -2.90 -12.64
C GLY A 400 -8.48 -2.27 -13.95
N VAL A 401 -7.19 -2.35 -14.28
CA VAL A 401 -6.69 -1.92 -15.59
C VAL A 401 -7.20 -2.86 -16.69
N ALA A 402 -7.08 -4.17 -16.49
CA ALA A 402 -7.51 -5.17 -17.49
C ALA A 402 -9.02 -5.15 -17.79
N GLU A 403 -9.83 -4.80 -16.81
CA GLU A 403 -11.28 -4.63 -16.94
C GLU A 403 -11.69 -3.16 -17.14
N GLU A 404 -10.74 -2.25 -17.33
CA GLU A 404 -10.95 -0.83 -17.71
C GLU A 404 -11.71 0.06 -16.72
N TYR A 405 -11.99 -0.41 -15.49
CA TYR A 405 -12.50 0.46 -14.42
C TYR A 405 -11.39 1.27 -13.74
N ILE A 406 -10.12 0.92 -13.94
CA ILE A 406 -8.97 1.79 -13.72
C ILE A 406 -8.46 2.26 -15.09
N PRO A 407 -8.22 3.57 -15.30
CA PRO A 407 -7.64 4.06 -16.57
C PRO A 407 -6.27 3.45 -16.83
N SER A 408 -5.96 3.06 -18.07
CA SER A 408 -4.62 2.58 -18.45
C SER A 408 -3.56 3.69 -18.43
N ASN A 409 -3.97 4.95 -18.62
CA ASN A 409 -3.10 6.11 -18.43
C ASN A 409 -3.64 6.97 -17.28
N VAL A 410 -3.08 6.77 -16.09
CA VAL A 410 -3.47 7.51 -14.89
C VAL A 410 -2.72 8.85 -14.76
N SER A 411 -1.72 9.10 -15.60
CA SER A 411 -0.91 10.32 -15.60
C SER A 411 -1.52 11.48 -16.41
N ASP A 412 -2.26 11.15 -17.46
CA ASP A 412 -2.94 12.13 -18.32
C ASP A 412 -4.35 12.39 -17.81
N LYS A 413 -4.54 13.50 -17.08
CA LYS A 413 -5.86 13.92 -16.58
C LYS A 413 -6.87 14.16 -17.70
N SER A 414 -6.45 14.35 -18.96
CA SER A 414 -7.37 14.54 -20.09
C SER A 414 -8.05 13.24 -20.55
N THR A 415 -7.52 12.07 -20.15
CA THR A 415 -8.14 10.77 -20.43
C THR A 415 -9.15 10.35 -19.37
N TYR A 416 -9.45 11.23 -18.41
CA TYR A 416 -10.35 10.93 -17.31
C TYR A 416 -11.80 11.06 -17.79
N ILE A 417 -12.64 10.17 -17.30
CA ILE A 417 -14.08 10.20 -17.59
C ILE A 417 -14.75 11.30 -16.78
N PHE A 418 -14.36 11.46 -15.51
CA PHE A 418 -14.81 12.51 -14.61
C PHE A 418 -13.81 13.67 -14.67
N PRO A 419 -14.16 14.80 -15.31
CA PRO A 419 -13.22 15.91 -15.50
C PRO A 419 -12.67 16.43 -14.18
N VAL A 420 -11.37 16.69 -14.10
CA VAL A 420 -10.75 17.33 -12.94
C VAL A 420 -11.00 18.84 -12.98
N GLN A 421 -11.59 19.38 -11.92
CA GLN A 421 -11.88 20.80 -11.74
C GLN A 421 -10.64 21.59 -11.29
N GLU A 422 -10.73 22.92 -11.31
CA GLU A 422 -9.63 23.81 -10.91
C GLU A 422 -9.17 23.61 -9.45
N ASP A 423 -10.07 23.15 -8.58
CA ASP A 423 -9.77 22.87 -7.18
C ASP A 423 -9.06 21.51 -6.97
N GLY A 424 -8.77 20.80 -8.07
CA GLY A 424 -8.09 19.51 -8.08
C GLY A 424 -8.98 18.32 -7.77
N CYS A 425 -10.30 18.51 -7.63
CA CYS A 425 -11.28 17.44 -7.43
C CYS A 425 -11.99 17.08 -8.74
N ILE A 426 -12.53 15.87 -8.85
CA ILE A 426 -13.29 15.48 -10.03
C ILE A 426 -14.70 16.10 -10.01
N ASP A 427 -15.28 16.33 -11.18
CA ASP A 427 -16.69 16.67 -11.33
C ASP A 427 -17.56 15.44 -11.06
N VAL A 428 -18.00 15.32 -9.80
CA VAL A 428 -18.86 14.23 -9.35
C VAL A 428 -20.27 14.27 -9.96
N SER A 429 -20.65 15.36 -10.64
CA SER A 429 -21.95 15.50 -11.30
C SER A 429 -21.96 15.00 -12.75
N PHE A 430 -20.79 14.68 -13.32
CA PHE A 430 -20.68 14.15 -14.67
C PHE A 430 -21.41 12.80 -14.80
N ASP A 431 -22.33 12.73 -15.77
CA ASP A 431 -23.15 11.55 -16.01
C ASP A 431 -22.38 10.51 -16.83
N TYR A 432 -22.04 9.40 -16.19
CA TYR A 432 -21.34 8.29 -16.79
C TYR A 432 -21.84 6.97 -16.22
N THR A 433 -21.93 5.96 -17.10
CA THR A 433 -22.13 4.56 -16.72
C THR A 433 -21.07 3.73 -17.43
N ALA A 434 -20.28 3.01 -16.66
CA ALA A 434 -19.26 2.12 -17.20
C ALA A 434 -19.92 0.99 -18.01
N PRO A 435 -19.40 0.67 -19.21
CA PRO A 435 -19.87 -0.48 -19.95
C PRO A 435 -19.56 -1.76 -19.17
N ALA A 436 -20.40 -2.78 -19.30
CA ALA A 436 -20.01 -4.13 -18.89
C ALA A 436 -18.75 -4.54 -19.65
N SER A 437 -17.83 -5.24 -18.99
CA SER A 437 -16.60 -5.70 -19.64
C SER A 437 -16.94 -6.74 -20.71
N VAL A 438 -16.38 -6.56 -21.90
CA VAL A 438 -16.51 -7.51 -23.03
C VAL A 438 -15.36 -8.53 -23.06
N THR A 439 -14.37 -8.37 -22.17
CA THR A 439 -13.23 -9.26 -22.03
C THR A 439 -13.50 -10.27 -20.93
N ASN A 440 -13.43 -11.57 -21.26
CA ASN A 440 -13.34 -12.64 -20.26
C ASN A 440 -11.97 -12.52 -19.57
N TYR A 441 -11.86 -11.65 -18.56
CA TYR A 441 -10.72 -11.69 -17.65
C TYR A 441 -10.72 -13.08 -17.01
N GLY A 442 -9.72 -13.90 -17.35
CA GLY A 442 -9.61 -15.30 -16.93
C GLY A 442 -9.26 -15.51 -15.45
N GLY A 443 -9.54 -14.53 -14.59
CA GLY A 443 -9.50 -14.71 -13.14
C GLY A 443 -10.70 -15.57 -12.75
N SER A 444 -10.47 -16.73 -12.15
CA SER A 444 -11.57 -17.63 -11.79
C SER A 444 -12.59 -16.87 -10.94
N GLY A 445 -13.84 -16.82 -11.41
CA GLY A 445 -14.98 -16.46 -10.59
C GLY A 445 -15.06 -17.44 -9.42
N GLY A 446 -14.37 -17.11 -8.33
CA GLY A 446 -14.53 -17.76 -7.06
C GLY A 446 -15.90 -17.35 -6.53
N THR A 447 -16.90 -18.19 -6.77
CA THR A 447 -18.14 -18.15 -6.00
C THR A 447 -17.76 -18.19 -4.53
N SER A 448 -18.16 -17.17 -3.75
CA SER A 448 -18.27 -17.33 -2.29
C SER A 448 -18.99 -18.65 -2.02
N PRO A 449 -18.50 -19.51 -1.11
CA PRO A 449 -19.33 -20.60 -0.63
C PRO A 449 -20.50 -19.98 0.14
N THR A 450 -21.64 -19.81 -0.55
CA THR A 450 -22.91 -19.52 0.08
C THR A 450 -23.24 -20.66 1.03
N SER A 451 -23.30 -20.37 2.33
CA SER A 451 -23.88 -21.26 3.33
C SER A 451 -25.41 -21.12 3.30
N THR A 452 -26.07 -22.10 2.69
CA THR A 452 -27.45 -22.51 3.03
C THR A 452 -27.31 -23.93 3.56
N ALA A 453 -27.90 -24.38 4.68
CA ALA A 453 -29.23 -24.17 5.21
C ALA A 453 -29.30 -24.74 6.68
N PRO A 454 -30.46 -25.18 7.22
CA PRO A 454 -31.46 -24.40 7.96
C PRO A 454 -31.72 -24.95 9.38
N SER A 455 -32.29 -24.15 10.29
CA SER A 455 -33.17 -24.64 11.39
C SER A 455 -33.90 -23.46 12.03
N ALA A 456 -35.22 -23.34 11.84
CA ALA A 456 -36.27 -23.93 12.65
C ALA A 456 -36.57 -23.15 13.95
N SER A 457 -37.66 -22.39 13.85
CA SER A 457 -38.56 -21.85 14.89
C SER A 457 -38.35 -22.26 16.35
N ALA A 458 -38.37 -21.25 17.23
CA ALA A 458 -39.09 -21.32 18.50
C ALA A 458 -39.67 -19.95 18.88
N THR A 459 -40.99 -19.89 18.91
CA THR A 459 -41.85 -18.82 19.43
C THR A 459 -41.87 -18.76 20.95
N ALA A 460 -41.83 -17.53 21.50
CA ALA A 460 -42.59 -16.99 22.65
C ALA A 460 -41.96 -15.63 23.01
N GLY A 461 -42.62 -14.51 23.34
CA GLY A 461 -44.00 -14.13 23.57
C GLY A 461 -43.95 -12.75 24.27
N SER A 462 -44.78 -11.81 23.80
CA SER A 462 -45.18 -10.48 24.34
C SER A 462 -44.43 -9.86 25.55
N SER A 463 -44.14 -8.55 25.57
CA SER A 463 -45.17 -7.49 25.69
C SER A 463 -44.58 -6.07 25.70
N SER A 464 -45.47 -5.14 25.34
CA SER A 464 -45.42 -3.68 25.21
C SER A 464 -44.73 -2.83 26.29
N SER A 465 -44.18 -1.67 25.91
CA SER A 465 -44.83 -0.36 26.15
C SER A 465 -44.03 0.84 25.59
N SER A 466 -44.80 1.84 25.18
CA SER A 466 -44.49 3.16 24.64
C SER A 466 -43.59 4.05 25.51
N THR A 467 -42.84 5.01 24.95
CA THR A 467 -43.23 6.44 24.90
C THR A 467 -42.28 7.33 24.04
N LYS A 468 -42.80 8.53 23.75
CA LYS A 468 -42.47 9.51 22.71
C LYS A 468 -41.19 10.36 22.89
N LYS A 469 -40.70 10.81 21.72
CA LYS A 469 -39.99 12.06 21.32
C LYS A 469 -39.98 13.26 22.30
N SER A 470 -38.80 13.87 22.45
CA SER A 470 -38.34 15.26 22.09
C SER A 470 -37.05 15.52 22.94
N ASP A 471 -36.00 16.25 22.57
CA ASP A 471 -35.83 17.50 21.81
C ASP A 471 -34.40 17.61 21.22
N ALA A 472 -34.28 18.52 20.26
CA ALA A 472 -33.03 18.95 19.64
C ALA A 472 -32.21 19.88 20.55
N GLY A 473 -30.88 19.77 20.48
CA GLY A 473 -29.92 20.71 21.04
C GLY A 473 -28.68 20.81 20.14
N SER A 474 -28.45 22.00 19.60
CA SER A 474 -27.31 22.36 18.76
C SER A 474 -25.98 22.29 19.51
N LEU A 475 -24.93 21.74 18.90
CA LEU A 475 -23.54 21.93 19.34
C LEU A 475 -22.63 22.21 18.13
N SER A 476 -21.94 23.34 18.23
CA SER A 476 -20.85 23.84 17.38
C SER A 476 -19.53 23.07 17.63
N PRO A 477 -18.55 23.14 16.71
CA PRO A 477 -17.53 22.11 16.52
C PRO A 477 -16.37 22.24 17.50
N GLY A 478 -16.04 21.15 18.19
CA GLY A 478 -14.87 21.06 19.06
C GLY A 478 -14.34 19.63 19.08
N MET A 479 -13.09 19.47 18.63
CA MET A 479 -12.15 18.37 18.89
C MET A 479 -12.76 16.97 19.08
N LEU A 480 -12.87 16.22 17.99
CA LEU A 480 -13.03 14.77 18.05
C LEU A 480 -11.67 14.12 18.32
N THR A 481 -11.47 13.66 19.55
CA THR A 481 -10.44 12.70 19.92
C THR A 481 -10.73 11.36 19.23
N TRP A 482 -9.83 10.92 18.35
CA TRP A 482 -9.88 9.62 17.70
C TRP A 482 -9.63 8.51 18.74
N VAL A 483 -10.65 7.68 18.98
CA VAL A 483 -10.48 6.40 19.65
C VAL A 483 -10.14 5.39 18.56
N ALA A 484 -8.94 4.82 18.63
CA ALA A 484 -8.54 3.69 17.83
C ALA A 484 -9.51 2.53 18.09
N VAL A 485 -10.30 2.15 17.09
CA VAL A 485 -11.15 0.94 17.12
C VAL A 485 -10.52 -0.10 16.21
N GLY A 486 -9.31 -0.50 16.55
CA GLY A 486 -8.60 -1.64 15.96
C GLY A 486 -8.71 -2.84 16.90
N SER A 487 -9.94 -3.28 17.21
CA SER A 487 -10.28 -4.53 17.89
C SER A 487 -11.78 -4.55 18.11
N ILE A 488 -12.44 -5.67 17.81
CA ILE A 488 -13.90 -5.87 17.72
C ILE A 488 -14.41 -5.59 16.31
N VAL A 489 -14.23 -6.55 15.39
CA VAL A 489 -15.24 -7.14 14.48
C VAL A 489 -14.46 -7.88 13.38
N LEU A 490 -13.85 -9.01 13.73
CA LEU A 490 -13.54 -10.10 12.78
C LEU A 490 -13.83 -11.48 13.38
N SER A 491 -14.48 -11.55 14.56
CA SER A 491 -14.97 -12.78 15.17
C SER A 491 -16.43 -13.10 14.81
N SER A 492 -16.98 -12.51 13.74
CA SER A 492 -18.38 -12.70 13.33
C SER A 492 -18.56 -13.04 11.85
N ILE A 493 -17.52 -13.63 11.23
CA ILE A 493 -17.61 -14.27 9.91
C ILE A 493 -16.86 -15.60 10.01
N CYS A 494 -17.53 -16.60 10.60
CA CYS A 494 -17.21 -18.03 10.48
C CYS A 494 -18.48 -18.75 10.04
#